data_AF-A0ABD0Q3T6-F1
#
_entry.id   AF-A0ABD0Q3T6-F1
#
_cell.length_a   1.000
_cell.length_b   1.000
_cell.length_c   1.000
_cell.angle_alpha   90.00
_cell.angle_beta   90.00
_cell.angle_gamma   90.00
#
_symmetry.space_group_name_H-M   'P 1'
#
loop_
_entity.id
_entity.type
_entity.pdbx_description
1 polymer ?
#
loop_
_entity_poly.entity_id
_entity_poly.type
_entity_poly.pdbx_seq_one_letter_code
_entity_poly.pdbx_strand_id
1 'polypeptide(L)' 'KPVKEIIVKSLDIITITVPPALPAAMTAGIVYAQRRLRKVGIFSISPQRINICGQLNLVCFDK' A
#
# COMPACT_ATOMS: atom_id res chain seq x y z
N LYS A 1 23.29 22.67 -21.47
CA LYS A 1 24.26 21.79 -20.76
C LYS A 1 23.67 20.39 -20.71
N PRO A 2 24.21 19.42 -21.49
CA PRO A 2 23.62 18.10 -21.70
C PRO A 2 23.38 17.31 -20.40
N VAL A 3 24.22 17.55 -19.39
CA VAL A 3 24.10 16.95 -18.05
C VAL A 3 22.76 17.26 -17.37
N LYS A 4 22.21 18.48 -17.54
CA LYS A 4 20.91 18.85 -16.94
C LYS A 4 19.75 18.07 -17.55
N GLU A 5 19.77 17.84 -18.87
CA GLU A 5 18.76 17.07 -19.57
C GLU A 5 18.79 15.59 -19.18
N ILE A 6 20.00 15.01 -19.08
CA ILE A 6 20.17 13.61 -18.66
C ILE A 6 19.62 13.41 -17.24
N ILE A 7 19.90 14.32 -16.31
CA ILE A 7 19.40 14.24 -14.93
C ILE A 7 17.86 14.32 -14.89
N VAL A 8 17.27 15.27 -15.62
CA VAL A 8 15.81 15.44 -15.65
C VAL A 8 15.11 14.22 -16.26
N LYS A 9 15.63 13.68 -17.37
CA LYS A 9 15.05 12.47 -17.99
C LYS A 9 15.18 11.22 -17.11
N SER A 10 16.30 11.06 -16.42
CA SER A 10 16.48 9.94 -15.49
C SER A 10 15.54 10.02 -14.28
N LEU A 11 15.28 11.22 -13.76
CA LEU A 11 14.30 11.42 -12.69
C LEU A 11 12.88 11.10 -13.14
N ASP A 12 12.53 11.46 -14.38
CA ASP A 12 11.20 11.21 -14.94
C ASP A 12 10.88 9.69 -15.01
N ILE A 13 11.86 8.88 -15.44
CA ILE A 13 11.76 7.41 -15.45
C ILE A 13 11.48 6.85 -14.03
N ILE A 14 12.10 7.42 -12.99
CA ILE A 14 11.88 6.98 -11.60
C ILE A 14 10.45 7.34 -11.14
N THR A 15 9.96 8.54 -11.46
CA THR A 15 8.59 8.95 -11.13
C THR A 15 7.51 8.19 -11.90
N ILE A 16 7.80 7.69 -13.11
CA ILE A 16 6.87 6.84 -13.87
C ILE A 16 6.81 5.43 -13.29
N THR A 17 7.95 4.86 -12.87
CA THR A 17 8.03 3.49 -12.34
C THR A 17 7.45 3.36 -10.93
N VAL A 18 7.60 4.39 -10.10
CA VAL A 18 6.97 4.46 -8.78
C VAL A 18 6.17 5.75 -8.73
N PRO A 19 4.95 5.78 -9.31
CA PRO A 19 4.14 6.96 -9.23
C PRO A 19 3.86 7.25 -7.75
N PRO A 20 4.05 8.49 -7.28
CA PRO A 20 3.82 8.86 -5.87
C PRO A 20 2.37 8.60 -5.42
N ALA A 21 1.44 8.43 -6.37
CA ALA A 21 0.06 8.03 -6.13
C ALA A 21 -0.09 6.58 -5.64
N LEU A 22 0.85 5.68 -5.96
CA LEU A 22 0.77 4.25 -5.59
C LEU A 22 0.81 4.03 -4.06
N PRO A 23 1.81 4.53 -3.31
CA PRO A 23 1.82 4.38 -1.84
C PRO A 23 0.65 5.11 -1.18
N ALA A 24 0.19 6.23 -1.77
CA ALA A 24 -0.97 6.96 -1.28
C ALA A 24 -2.27 6.14 -1.44
N ALA A 25 -2.46 5.49 -2.59
CA ALA A 25 -3.60 4.62 -2.86
C ALA A 25 -3.62 3.39 -1.93
N MET A 26 -2.47 2.76 -1.72
CA MET A 26 -2.33 1.64 -0.78
C MET A 26 -2.72 2.06 0.65
N THR A 27 -2.23 3.21 1.10
CA THR A 27 -2.55 3.75 2.43
C THR A 27 -4.04 4.06 2.56
N ALA A 28 -4.64 4.70 1.56
CA ALA A 28 -6.07 5.01 1.55
C ALA A 28 -6.94 3.74 1.61
N GLY A 29 -6.57 2.71 0.84
CA GLY A 29 -7.24 1.40 0.86
C GLY A 29 -7.19 0.74 2.23
N ILE A 30 -6.02 0.75 2.88
CA ILE A 30 -5.83 0.20 4.22
C ILE A 30 -6.66 0.95 5.27
N VAL A 31 -6.64 2.28 5.26
CA VAL A 31 -7.40 3.11 6.22
C VAL A 31 -8.90 2.91 6.03
N TYR A 32 -9.37 2.80 4.79
CA TYR A 32 -10.77 2.51 4.48
C TYR A 32 -11.19 1.14 5.03
N ALA A 33 -10.40 0.09 4.77
CA ALA A 33 -10.66 -1.25 5.27
C ALA A 33 -10.64 -1.30 6.82
N GLN A 34 -9.69 -0.61 7.46
CA GLN A 34 -9.62 -0.51 8.92
C GLN A 34 -10.86 0.18 9.50
N ARG A 35 -11.34 1.27 8.88
CA ARG A 35 -12.56 1.96 9.31
C ARG A 35 -13.79 1.05 9.19
N ARG A 36 -13.84 0.21 8.14
CA ARG A 36 -14.92 -0.76 7.93
C ARG A 36 -14.89 -1.87 8.98
N LEU A 37 -13.72 -2.42 9.30
CA LEU A 37 -13.53 -3.43 10.35
C LEU A 37 -13.85 -2.90 11.75
N ARG A 38 -13.49 -1.63 12.03
CA ARG A 38 -13.80 -0.99 13.31
C ARG A 38 -15.31 -0.91 13.57
N LYS A 39 -16.14 -0.73 12.54
CA LYS A 39 -17.62 -0.71 12.68
C LYS A 39 -18.19 -2.06 13.15
N VAL A 40 -17.51 -3.16 12.87
CA VAL A 40 -17.89 -4.52 13.32
C VAL A 40 -17.11 -4.95 14.57
N GLY A 41 -16.43 -4.02 15.25
CA GLY A 41 -15.69 -4.31 16.49
C GLY A 41 -14.34 -5.01 16.28
N ILE A 42 -13.84 -5.10 15.05
CA ILE A 42 -12.54 -5.71 14.74
C ILE A 42 -11.48 -4.59 14.68
N PHE A 43 -10.52 -4.65 15.59
CA PHE A 43 -9.44 -3.68 15.70
C PHE A 43 -8.12 -4.30 15.25
N SER A 44 -7.53 -3.75 14.18
CA SER A 44 -6.18 -4.13 13.76
C SER A 44 -5.14 -3.20 14.38
N ILE A 45 -4.20 -3.77 15.15
CA ILE A 45 -3.03 -3.07 15.71
C ILE A 45 -2.04 -2.70 14.58
N SER A 46 -1.91 -3.57 13.58
CA SER A 46 -1.04 -3.34 12.42
C SER A 46 -1.90 -3.27 11.16
N PRO A 47 -2.14 -2.07 10.62
CA PRO A 47 -3.00 -1.89 9.45
C PRO A 47 -2.42 -2.56 8.19
N GLN A 48 -1.09 -2.76 8.12
CA GLN A 48 -0.44 -3.51 7.04
C GLN A 48 -0.90 -4.97 6.95
N ARG A 49 -1.25 -5.61 8.08
CA ARG A 49 -1.73 -7.00 8.10
C ARG A 49 -3.07 -7.18 7.38
N ILE A 50 -3.87 -6.13 7.25
CA ILE A 50 -5.16 -6.17 6.54
C ILE A 50 -4.96 -6.61 5.08
N ASN A 51 -3.84 -6.22 4.45
CA ASN A 51 -3.55 -6.60 3.07
C ASN A 51 -3.15 -8.09 2.95
N ILE A 52 -2.42 -8.61 3.94
CA ILE A 52 -1.97 -10.02 3.99
C ILE A 52 -3.17 -10.97 4.11
N CYS A 53 -4.24 -10.55 4.78
CA CYS A 53 -5.46 -11.36 4.92
C CYS A 53 -6.07 -11.80 3.58
N GLY A 54 -5.85 -11.05 2.49
CA GLY A 54 -6.31 -11.44 1.14
C GLY A 54 -5.40 -12.46 0.45
N GLN A 55 -4.23 -12.76 1.01
CA GLN A 55 -3.22 -13.67 0.48
C GLN A 55 -3.01 -14.92 1.36
N LEU A 56 -3.92 -15.19 2.30
CA LEU A 56 -3.83 -16.35 3.17
C LEU A 56 -4.23 -17.63 2.41
N ASN A 57 -3.36 -18.64 2.43
CA ASN A 57 -3.60 -19.95 1.81
C ASN A 57 -4.07 -21.01 2.81
N LEU A 58 -3.92 -20.78 4.12
CA LEU A 58 -4.30 -21.70 5.20
C LEU A 58 -4.93 -20.90 6.34
N VAL A 59 -6.04 -21.41 6.87
CA VAL A 59 -6.68 -20.90 8.08
C VAL A 59 -6.72 -22.03 9.10
N CYS A 60 -5.94 -21.90 10.17
CA CYS A 60 -5.99 -22.82 11.29
C CYS A 60 -7.13 -22.43 12.23
N PHE A 61 -7.94 -23.40 12.63
CA PHE A 61 -8.99 -23.23 13.62
C PHE A 61 -8.56 -23.93 14.90
N ASP A 62 -8.56 -23.19 16.02
CA ASP A 62 -8.39 -23.76 17.35
C ASP A 62 -9.73 -24.30 17.87
N LYS A 63 -9.68 -25.35 18.71
CA LYS A 63 -10.87 -26.08 19.17
C LYS A 63 -11.61 -25.37 20.31
#